data_AF-A0A352RGV1-F1
#
_entry.id   AF-A0A352RGV1-F1
#
_cell.length_a   1.000
_cell.length_b   1.000
_cell.length_c   1.000
_cell.angle_alpha   90.00
_cell.angle_beta   90.00
_cell.angle_gamma   90.00
#
_symmetry.space_group_name_H-M   'P 1'
#
loop_
_entity.id
_entity.type
_entity.pdbx_description
1 polymer ?
#
loop_
_entity_poly.entity_id
_entity_poly.type
_entity_poly.pdbx_seq_one_letter_code
_entity_poly.pdbx_strand_id
1 'polypeptide(L)'
;MEQLVIHGGAGSLEGKTTEAQKMHDSLCKIWEETFEVLQKRSAEDAVRHAVRMLEDDPVYNAGTGSKLQADGQIRMSAALMDGTNNR
;
A
#
# COMPACT_ATOMS: atom_id res chain seq x y z
N MET A 1 -15.17 4.67 -16.55
CA MET A 1 -15.31 4.56 -15.09
C MET A 1 -13.94 4.20 -14.56
N GLU A 2 -13.36 5.04 -13.70
CA GLU A 2 -12.04 4.78 -13.12
C GLU A 2 -12.17 3.75 -11.99
N GLN A 3 -11.14 2.94 -11.81
CA GLN A 3 -11.09 1.88 -10.82
C GLN A 3 -9.75 1.92 -10.11
N LEU A 4 -9.77 1.76 -8.78
CA LEU A 4 -8.58 1.68 -7.94
C LEU A 4 -8.69 0.45 -7.05
N VAL A 5 -7.62 -0.35 -7.03
CA VAL A 5 -7.47 -1.51 -6.14
C VAL A 5 -6.13 -1.37 -5.43
N ILE A 6 -6.12 -1.58 -4.12
CA ILE A 6 -4.90 -1.58 -3.28
C ILE A 6 -4.88 -2.82 -2.40
N HIS A 7 -3.70 -3.23 -1.92
CA HIS A 7 -3.56 -4.29 -0.93
C HIS A 7 -2.44 -3.97 0.08
N GLY A 8 -2.60 -4.44 1.32
CA GLY A 8 -1.56 -4.39 2.36
C GLY A 8 -0.72 -5.67 2.49
N GLY A 9 -0.95 -6.65 1.61
CA GLY A 9 -0.34 -7.99 1.65
C GLY A 9 -1.36 -9.07 2.02
N ALA A 10 -1.02 -10.33 1.77
CA ALA A 10 -1.86 -11.50 2.07
C ALA A 10 -1.24 -12.35 3.18
N GLY A 11 -2.07 -12.95 4.03
CA GLY A 11 -1.63 -13.81 5.13
C GLY A 11 -2.77 -14.09 6.12
N SER A 12 -2.55 -15.00 7.07
CA SER A 12 -3.55 -15.30 8.09
C SER A 12 -3.62 -14.21 9.16
N LEU A 13 -4.81 -13.62 9.29
CA LEU A 13 -5.21 -12.74 10.40
C LEU A 13 -6.17 -13.46 11.36
N GLU A 14 -6.23 -14.80 11.28
CA GLU A 14 -7.11 -15.59 12.12
C GLU A 14 -6.76 -15.39 13.61
N GLY A 15 -7.78 -15.07 14.41
CA GLY A 15 -7.61 -14.71 15.83
C GLY A 15 -7.02 -13.31 16.09
N LYS A 16 -6.73 -12.50 15.07
CA LYS A 16 -6.14 -11.15 15.17
C LYS A 16 -7.14 -10.06 14.77
N THR A 17 -8.28 -10.02 15.45
CA THR A 17 -9.39 -9.14 15.09
C THR A 17 -9.05 -7.66 15.18
N THR A 18 -8.27 -7.25 16.19
CA THR A 18 -7.85 -5.86 16.35
C THR A 18 -6.89 -5.42 15.24
N GLU A 19 -5.92 -6.25 14.88
CA GLU A 19 -4.99 -5.98 13.77
C GLU A 19 -5.73 -5.94 12.44
N ALA A 20 -6.67 -6.87 12.21
CA ALA A 20 -7.51 -6.88 11.03
C ALA A 20 -8.33 -5.60 10.90
N GLN A 21 -8.93 -5.11 11.99
CA GLN A 21 -9.67 -3.84 11.99
C GLN A 21 -8.75 -2.66 11.69
N LYS A 22 -7.58 -2.58 12.34
CA LYS A 22 -6.60 -1.51 12.07
C LYS A 22 -6.15 -1.50 10.61
N MET A 23 -5.86 -2.67 10.04
CA MET A 23 -5.50 -2.79 8.63
C MET A 23 -6.65 -2.38 7.70
N HIS A 24 -7.89 -2.74 8.05
CA HIS A 24 -9.07 -2.35 7.29
C HIS A 24 -9.28 -0.84 7.30
N ASP A 25 -9.28 -0.22 8.48
CA ASP A 25 -9.48 1.22 8.64
C ASP A 25 -8.40 2.01 7.89
N SER A 26 -7.13 1.56 7.98
CA SER A 26 -6.04 2.16 7.23
C SER A 26 -6.19 1.99 5.71
N LEU A 27 -6.55 0.81 5.22
CA LEU A 27 -6.80 0.59 3.79
C LEU A 27 -7.96 1.45 3.27
N CYS A 28 -9.06 1.58 4.02
CA CYS A 28 -10.18 2.44 3.65
C CYS A 28 -9.73 3.89 3.50
N LYS A 29 -8.97 4.41 4.48
CA LYS A 29 -8.41 5.77 4.43
C LYS A 29 -7.49 5.97 3.22
N ILE A 30 -6.53 5.07 3.02
CA ILE A 30 -5.57 5.15 1.90
C ILE A 30 -6.31 5.10 0.57
N TRP A 31 -7.31 4.24 0.45
CA TRP A 31 -8.12 4.12 -0.77
C TRP A 31 -8.91 5.39 -1.05
N GLU A 32 -9.59 5.97 -0.04
CA GLU A 32 -10.38 7.19 -0.19
C GLU A 32 -9.51 8.38 -0.65
N GLU A 33 -8.39 8.63 0.05
CA GLU A 33 -7.46 9.70 -0.30
C GLU A 33 -6.85 9.50 -1.69
N THR A 34 -6.46 8.27 -2.03
CA THR A 34 -5.91 7.96 -3.35
C THR A 34 -6.95 8.08 -4.45
N PHE A 35 -8.19 7.68 -4.20
CA PHE A 35 -9.25 7.77 -5.19
C PHE A 35 -9.53 9.23 -5.56
N GLU A 36 -9.47 10.15 -4.59
CA GLU A 36 -9.52 11.58 -4.88
C GLU A 36 -8.36 12.07 -5.76
N VAL A 37 -7.15 11.54 -5.55
CA VAL A 37 -6.00 11.83 -6.40
C VAL A 37 -6.26 11.33 -7.82
N LEU A 38 -6.77 10.10 -7.97
CA LEU A 38 -7.09 9.50 -9.27
C LEU A 38 -8.11 10.35 -10.05
N GLN A 39 -9.15 10.87 -9.38
CA GLN A 39 -10.14 11.74 -10.03
C GLN A 39 -9.56 13.05 -10.58
N LYS A 40 -8.37 13.48 -10.11
CA LYS A 40 -7.78 14.79 -10.42
C LYS A 40 -6.45 14.69 -11.19
N ARG A 41 -5.83 13.51 -11.23
CA ARG A 41 -4.43 13.29 -11.67
C ARG A 41 -4.31 12.01 -12.50
N SER A 42 -3.08 11.63 -12.84
CA SER A 42 -2.83 10.40 -13.60
C SER A 42 -2.94 9.15 -12.72
N ALA A 43 -3.10 7.98 -13.35
CA ALA A 43 -3.03 6.69 -12.65
C ALA A 43 -1.65 6.47 -11.99
N GLU A 44 -0.57 6.94 -12.61
CA GLU A 44 0.77 6.88 -12.04
C GLU A 44 0.87 7.70 -10.74
N ASP A 45 0.34 8.93 -10.74
CA ASP A 45 0.31 9.78 -9.55
C ASP A 45 -0.49 9.13 -8.41
N ALA A 46 -1.64 8.53 -8.74
CA ALA A 46 -2.48 7.84 -7.77
C ALA A 46 -1.77 6.61 -7.18
N VAL A 47 -1.15 5.77 -8.01
CA VAL A 47 -0.41 4.58 -7.53
C VAL A 47 0.78 5.01 -6.66
N ARG A 48 1.54 6.03 -7.06
CA ARG A 48 2.64 6.56 -6.25
C ARG A 48 2.16 7.11 -4.91
N HIS A 49 1.00 7.75 -4.87
CA HIS A 49 0.39 8.24 -3.64
C HIS A 49 0.00 7.07 -2.71
N ALA A 50 -0.75 6.08 -3.21
CA ALA A 50 -1.12 4.89 -2.42
C ALA A 50 0.09 4.12 -1.89
N VAL A 51 1.10 3.86 -2.74
CA VAL A 51 2.32 3.14 -2.33
C VAL A 51 3.03 3.90 -1.21
N ARG A 52 3.16 5.22 -1.32
CA ARG A 52 3.79 6.02 -0.29
C ARG A 52 3.03 5.98 1.04
N MET A 53 1.70 6.07 1.01
CA MET A 53 0.90 5.94 2.24
C MET A 53 1.04 4.56 2.88
N LEU A 54 1.09 3.50 2.07
CA LEU A 54 1.33 2.13 2.56
C LEU A 54 2.74 1.96 3.14
N GLU A 55 3.76 2.61 2.57
CA GLU A 55 5.13 2.61 3.07
C GLU A 55 5.30 3.44 4.35
N ASP A 56 4.56 4.54 4.48
CA ASP A 56 4.61 5.41 5.66
C ASP A 56 3.84 4.80 6.87
N ASP A 57 2.86 3.93 6.63
CA ASP A 57 2.09 3.27 7.69
C ASP A 57 2.83 2.03 8.25
N PRO A 58 3.24 2.04 9.54
CA PRO A 58 3.99 0.95 10.17
C PRO A 58 3.20 -0.36 10.31
N VAL A 59 1.88 -0.36 10.05
CA VAL A 59 1.06 -1.58 10.03
C VAL A 59 1.46 -2.52 8.88
N TYR A 60 1.98 -2.00 7.78
CA TYR A 60 2.30 -2.79 6.60
C TYR A 60 3.78 -3.16 6.53
N ASN A 61 4.07 -4.32 5.95
CA ASN A 61 5.43 -4.77 5.68
C ASN A 61 6.02 -4.08 4.44
N ALA A 62 6.12 -2.75 4.49
CA ALA A 62 6.71 -1.87 3.50
C ALA A 62 7.23 -0.62 4.22
N GLY A 63 8.21 0.07 3.64
CA GLY A 63 8.76 1.32 4.20
C GLY A 63 9.06 1.21 5.70
N THR A 64 8.38 2.04 6.48
CA THR A 64 8.49 2.17 7.93
C THR A 64 8.22 0.86 8.67
N GLY A 65 7.26 0.04 8.22
CA GLY A 65 6.90 -1.23 8.86
C GLY A 65 7.66 -2.45 8.33
N SER A 66 8.72 -2.23 7.53
CA SER A 66 9.49 -3.32 6.93
C SER A 66 10.04 -4.31 7.94
N LYS A 67 9.82 -5.60 7.68
CA LYS A 67 10.34 -6.69 8.49
C LYS A 67 11.84 -6.87 8.29
N LEU A 68 12.48 -7.32 9.36
CA LEU A 68 13.89 -7.68 9.35
C LEU A 68 14.11 -9.00 8.63
N GLN A 69 15.24 -9.10 7.93
CA GLN A 69 15.78 -10.37 7.49
C GLN A 69 16.45 -11.11 8.66
N ALA A 70 16.89 -12.35 8.44
CA ALA A 70 17.48 -13.19 9.48
C ALA A 70 18.76 -12.60 10.10
N ASP A 71 19.46 -11.72 9.39
CA ASP A 71 20.64 -10.98 9.87
C ASP A 71 20.29 -9.68 10.61
N GLY A 72 19.00 -9.42 10.85
CA GLY A 72 18.53 -8.24 11.55
C GLY A 72 18.56 -6.96 10.70
N GLN A 73 18.76 -7.06 9.38
CA GLN A 73 18.77 -5.90 8.49
C GLN A 73 17.44 -5.76 7.73
N ILE A 74 17.02 -4.52 7.51
CA ILE A 74 15.91 -4.18 6.62
C ILE A 74 16.42 -4.15 5.18
N ARG A 75 15.72 -4.82 4.27
CA ARG A 75 15.97 -4.70 2.82
C ARG A 75 14.63 -4.60 2.11
N MET A 76 14.52 -3.61 1.22
CA MET A 76 13.28 -3.26 0.56
C MET A 76 13.38 -3.43 -0.96
N SER A 77 12.23 -3.61 -1.60
CA SER A 77 12.10 -3.60 -3.05
C SER A 77 10.76 -3.00 -3.40
N ALA A 78 10.74 -2.20 -4.47
CA ALA A 78 9.53 -1.59 -5.01
C ALA A 78 9.64 -1.55 -6.54
N ALA A 79 8.49 -1.53 -7.21
CA ALA A 79 8.39 -1.38 -8.65
C ALA A 79 7.16 -0.54 -8.99
N LEU A 80 7.24 0.18 -10.10
CA LEU A 80 6.16 0.97 -10.69
C LEU A 80 6.19 0.71 -12.20
N MET A 81 5.01 0.59 -12.81
CA MET A 81 4.88 0.40 -14.24
C MET A 81 3.79 1.33 -14.79
N ASP A 82 4.12 2.06 -15.84
CA ASP A 82 3.19 2.78 -16.69
C ASP A 82 2.75 1.85 -17.85
N GLY A 83 1.55 1.32 -17.73
CA GLY A 83 0.95 0.44 -18.75
C GLY A 83 0.66 1.13 -20.09
N THR A 84 0.67 2.46 -20.15
CA THR A 84 0.51 3.21 -21.41
C THR A 84 1.79 3.15 -22.23
N ASN A 85 2.93 3.29 -21.56
CA ASN A 85 4.25 3.36 -22.18
C ASN A 85 5.05 2.03 -22.08
N ASN A 86 4.50 1.00 -21.44
CA ASN A 86 5.14 -0.29 -21.20
C ASN A 86 6.51 -0.19 -20.52
N ARG A 87 6.63 0.65 -19.49
CA ARG A 87 7.88 0.88 -18.77
C ARG A 87 7.67 1.10 -17.28
#